data_AF-A0A949NWT7-F1
#
_entry.id   AF-A0A949NWT7-F1
#
_cell.length_a   1.000
_cell.length_b   1.000
_cell.length_c   1.000
_cell.angle_alpha   90.00
_cell.angle_beta   90.00
_cell.angle_gamma   90.00
#
_symmetry.space_group_name_H-M   'P 1'
#
loop_
_entity.id
_entity.type
_entity.pdbx_description
1 polymer ?
#
loop_
_entity_poly.entity_id
_entity_poly.type
_entity_poly.pdbx_seq_one_letter_code
_entity_poly.pdbx_strand_id
1 'polypeptide(L)'
;RARIRQAYLKDARETMKRQLTVMNKFYKKGVEVFEYGTSIRKECRDAGMTEAEAMTIPGFVSEYIRALFCEGRGPFRWICMSGDPEDLKKTDDLALEICKGDPLVERWINLARRNLPIEGLPARICYMGFGQRRKFGLAINEMVRNGELKGPVAFSRDNLDSGSIVNPTFESENMKDGGDLISDWPYLNALLNCAAGCDLIAIQANYSMGEAVHTGVTMIADGTEEADLRLDSALTVDSGIGVVRHAQAGYETAKDVANGKGKLTDESIKVPLWWQPAEFVTFGPKGRAVR
;
A
#
# COMPACT_ATOMS: atom_id res chain seq x y z
N ARG A 1 11.87 28.73 -15.05
CA ARG A 1 11.17 27.50 -15.49
C ARG A 1 10.11 27.78 -16.56
N ALA A 2 9.08 28.62 -16.32
CA ALA A 2 7.99 28.83 -17.30
C ALA A 2 8.44 29.26 -18.71
N ARG A 3 9.44 30.15 -18.82
CA ARG A 3 9.94 30.67 -20.11
C ARG A 3 10.89 29.73 -20.87
N ILE A 4 11.49 28.74 -20.19
CA ILE A 4 12.54 27.86 -20.73
C ILE A 4 12.25 26.39 -20.40
N ARG A 5 10.97 26.03 -20.34
CA ARG A 5 10.51 24.75 -19.77
C ARG A 5 11.21 23.54 -20.41
N GLN A 6 11.31 23.51 -21.73
CA GLN A 6 11.91 22.36 -22.44
C GLN A 6 13.41 22.23 -22.17
N ALA A 7 14.15 23.34 -22.26
CA ALA A 7 15.58 23.36 -21.92
C ALA A 7 15.80 22.93 -20.46
N TYR A 8 15.00 23.46 -19.53
CA TYR A 8 15.06 23.08 -18.12
C TYR A 8 14.82 21.59 -17.88
N LEU A 9 13.80 21.00 -18.53
CA LEU A 9 13.51 19.57 -18.39
C LEU A 9 14.62 18.69 -18.99
N LYS A 10 15.21 19.11 -20.10
CA LYS A 10 16.38 18.44 -20.69
C LYS A 10 17.57 18.45 -19.72
N ASP A 11 17.91 19.62 -19.16
CA ASP A 11 19.04 19.76 -18.24
C ASP A 11 18.81 18.99 -16.93
N ALA A 12 17.57 18.97 -16.44
CA ALA A 12 17.17 18.18 -15.28
C ALA A 12 17.38 16.68 -15.53
N ARG A 13 16.95 16.18 -16.70
CA ARG A 13 17.12 14.77 -17.08
C ARG A 13 18.59 14.37 -17.26
N GLU A 14 19.41 15.23 -17.85
CA GLU A 14 20.86 14.97 -17.93
C GLU A 14 21.51 14.94 -16.54
N THR A 15 21.02 15.76 -15.61
CA THR A 15 21.45 15.69 -14.20
C THR A 15 21.01 14.38 -13.53
N MET A 16 19.77 13.94 -13.75
CA MET A 16 19.26 12.67 -13.25
C MET A 16 20.06 11.48 -13.80
N LYS A 17 20.41 11.47 -15.09
CA LYS A 17 21.27 10.43 -15.68
C LYS A 17 22.61 10.34 -14.97
N ARG A 18 23.27 11.48 -14.73
CA ARG A 18 24.52 11.53 -13.96
C ARG A 18 24.35 10.98 -12.54
N GLN A 19 23.26 11.33 -11.87
CA GLN A 19 22.94 10.83 -10.53
C GLN A 19 22.74 9.31 -10.53
N LEU A 20 21.89 8.78 -11.43
CA LEU A 20 21.60 7.35 -11.53
C LEU A 20 22.84 6.54 -11.91
N THR A 21 23.68 7.02 -12.83
CA THR A 21 24.96 6.38 -13.15
C THR A 21 25.87 6.27 -11.92
N VAL A 22 25.89 7.28 -11.03
CA VAL A 22 26.66 7.20 -9.77
C VAL A 22 26.02 6.22 -8.79
N MET A 23 24.70 6.25 -8.63
CA MET A 23 23.95 5.29 -7.81
C MET A 23 24.24 3.84 -8.24
N ASN A 24 24.17 3.57 -9.55
CA ASN A 24 24.51 2.29 -10.16
C ASN A 24 25.95 1.84 -9.86
N LYS A 25 26.91 2.78 -9.81
CA LYS A 25 28.31 2.47 -9.46
C LYS A 25 28.45 2.06 -7.98
N PHE A 26 27.71 2.68 -7.07
CA PHE A 26 27.69 2.26 -5.67
C PHE A 26 27.02 0.90 -5.51
N TYR A 27 25.90 0.68 -6.19
CA TYR A 27 25.21 -0.62 -6.21
C TYR A 27 26.13 -1.75 -6.68
N LYS A 28 26.83 -1.55 -7.80
CA LYS A 28 27.82 -2.52 -8.33
C LYS A 28 29.03 -2.75 -7.41
N LYS A 29 29.27 -1.88 -6.43
CA LYS A 29 30.30 -2.05 -5.39
C LYS A 29 29.77 -2.75 -4.13
N GLY A 30 28.52 -3.22 -4.14
CA GLY A 30 27.89 -3.90 -3.02
C GLY A 30 27.27 -2.97 -1.98
N VAL A 31 27.05 -1.70 -2.31
CA VAL A 31 26.25 -0.81 -1.45
C VAL A 31 24.77 -1.05 -1.76
N GLU A 32 23.94 -1.18 -0.73
CA GLU A 32 22.48 -1.23 -0.89
C GLU A 32 21.99 0.11 -1.46
N VAL A 33 21.44 0.07 -2.67
CA VAL A 33 20.89 1.23 -3.37
C VAL A 33 19.61 0.81 -4.07
N PHE A 34 18.56 1.62 -3.91
CA PHE A 34 17.25 1.35 -4.48
C PHE A 34 16.58 2.64 -4.95
N GLU A 35 15.61 2.53 -5.85
CA GLU A 35 14.73 3.63 -6.21
C GLU A 35 13.56 3.72 -5.23
N TYR A 36 13.32 4.92 -4.69
CA TYR A 36 12.32 5.16 -3.66
C TYR A 36 11.07 5.88 -4.17
N GLY A 37 10.54 5.45 -5.32
CA GLY A 37 9.34 6.08 -5.86
C GLY A 37 9.57 7.53 -6.27
N THR A 38 10.67 7.82 -7.00
CA THR A 38 10.99 9.18 -7.50
C THR A 38 11.02 9.29 -9.04
N SER A 39 10.72 8.20 -9.76
CA SER A 39 10.73 8.12 -11.23
C SER A 39 12.08 8.46 -11.87
N ILE A 40 13.19 8.42 -11.13
CA ILE A 40 14.52 8.69 -11.65
C ILE A 40 14.92 7.65 -12.70
N ARG A 41 14.59 6.36 -12.50
CA ARG A 41 14.88 5.31 -13.50
C ARG A 41 14.14 5.60 -14.80
N LYS A 42 12.85 5.90 -14.70
CA LYS A 42 12.01 6.28 -15.86
C LYS A 42 12.51 7.54 -16.56
N GLU A 43 12.71 8.64 -15.85
CA GLU A 43 13.14 9.91 -16.44
C GLU A 43 14.51 9.79 -17.14
N CYS A 44 15.39 8.89 -16.65
CA CYS A 44 16.64 8.58 -17.33
C CYS A 44 16.42 7.81 -18.64
N ARG A 45 15.51 6.81 -18.66
CA ARG A 45 15.14 6.09 -19.90
C ARG A 45 14.56 7.02 -20.95
N ASP A 46 13.62 7.88 -20.55
CA ASP A 46 12.99 8.88 -21.42
C ASP A 46 14.02 9.87 -22.00
N ALA A 47 15.15 10.02 -21.32
CA ALA A 47 16.31 10.83 -21.73
C ALA A 47 17.41 10.02 -22.47
N GLY A 48 17.09 8.81 -22.89
CA GLY A 48 17.95 7.96 -23.73
C GLY A 48 18.96 7.11 -22.97
N MET A 49 18.87 6.97 -21.64
CA MET A 49 19.58 5.91 -20.92
C MET A 49 18.98 4.55 -21.30
N THR A 50 19.82 3.53 -21.52
CA THR A 50 19.31 2.20 -21.89
C THR A 50 18.50 1.61 -20.73
N GLU A 51 17.51 0.78 -21.05
CA GLU A 51 16.69 0.12 -20.03
C GLU A 51 17.53 -0.72 -19.06
N ALA A 52 18.51 -1.48 -19.58
CA ALA A 52 19.45 -2.23 -18.76
C ALA A 52 20.26 -1.37 -17.77
N GLU A 53 20.68 -0.16 -18.17
CA GLU A 53 21.37 0.76 -17.24
C GLU A 53 20.40 1.39 -16.25
N ALA A 54 19.23 1.84 -16.71
CA ALA A 54 18.25 2.50 -15.87
C ALA A 54 17.68 1.56 -14.80
N MET A 55 17.42 0.29 -15.14
CA MET A 55 16.87 -0.72 -14.25
C MET A 55 17.93 -1.47 -13.43
N THR A 56 19.17 -0.96 -13.36
CA THR A 56 20.26 -1.59 -12.61
C THR A 56 19.98 -1.65 -11.10
N ILE A 57 19.47 -0.56 -10.52
CA ILE A 57 19.03 -0.56 -9.11
C ILE A 57 17.57 -1.00 -9.02
N PRO A 58 17.19 -1.79 -8.00
CA PRO A 58 15.82 -2.25 -7.84
C PRO A 58 14.91 -1.17 -7.22
N GLY A 59 13.60 -1.35 -7.36
CA GLY A 59 12.60 -0.54 -6.66
C GLY A 59 12.43 -0.98 -5.20
N PHE A 60 12.19 -0.04 -4.28
CA PHE A 60 12.07 -0.39 -2.86
C PHE A 60 10.90 -1.33 -2.54
N VAL A 61 9.84 -1.30 -3.36
CA VAL A 61 8.67 -2.15 -3.10
C VAL A 61 8.96 -3.61 -3.41
N SER A 62 9.57 -3.88 -4.56
CA SER A 62 9.93 -5.25 -4.94
C SER A 62 10.88 -5.89 -3.93
N GLU A 63 11.83 -5.12 -3.41
CA GLU A 63 12.87 -5.62 -2.50
C GLU A 63 12.41 -5.72 -1.05
N TYR A 64 11.71 -4.70 -0.53
CA TYR A 64 11.53 -4.56 0.91
C TYR A 64 10.06 -4.58 1.35
N ILE A 65 9.15 -4.00 0.56
CA ILE A 65 7.76 -3.79 1.02
C ILE A 65 6.83 -4.93 0.61
N ARG A 66 7.09 -5.63 -0.49
CA ARG A 66 6.18 -6.65 -1.04
C ARG A 66 5.85 -7.78 -0.06
N ALA A 67 6.81 -8.17 0.78
CA ALA A 67 6.56 -9.15 1.83
C ALA A 67 5.47 -8.70 2.82
N LEU A 68 5.44 -7.40 3.15
CA LEU A 68 4.40 -6.81 3.99
C LEU A 68 3.04 -6.78 3.25
N PHE A 69 3.04 -6.44 1.97
CA PHE A 69 1.82 -6.46 1.16
C PHE A 69 1.19 -7.85 1.06
N CYS A 70 2.00 -8.91 1.04
CA CYS A 70 1.50 -10.28 1.07
C CYS A 70 0.76 -10.63 2.37
N GLU A 71 1.02 -9.91 3.47
CA GLU A 71 0.29 -10.00 4.74
C GLU A 71 -0.90 -9.03 4.82
N GLY A 72 -1.21 -8.30 3.73
CA GLY A 72 -2.22 -7.24 3.71
C GLY A 72 -1.80 -5.98 4.48
N ARG A 73 -0.52 -5.88 4.88
CA ARG A 73 0.01 -4.68 5.54
C ARG A 73 0.17 -3.56 4.53
N GLY A 74 0.01 -2.35 5.01
CA GLY A 74 0.22 -1.14 4.25
C GLY A 74 0.08 0.08 5.15
N PRO A 75 0.19 1.29 4.60
CA PRO A 75 0.22 2.55 5.35
C PRO A 75 -1.16 2.94 5.91
N PHE A 76 -1.73 2.08 6.76
CA PHE A 76 -2.99 2.33 7.44
C PHE A 76 -2.87 3.51 8.41
N ARG A 77 -3.86 4.39 8.41
CA ARG A 77 -3.85 5.66 9.14
C ARG A 77 -5.16 5.85 9.88
N TRP A 78 -5.09 6.48 11.04
CA TRP A 78 -6.26 7.01 11.73
C TRP A 78 -6.03 8.46 12.15
N ILE A 79 -7.11 9.23 12.14
CA ILE A 79 -7.16 10.65 12.45
C ILE A 79 -8.24 10.85 13.52
N CYS A 80 -7.86 11.40 14.67
CA CYS A 80 -8.77 11.72 15.76
C CYS A 80 -9.47 13.05 15.45
N MET A 81 -10.75 13.00 15.06
CA MET A 81 -11.51 14.16 14.59
C MET A 81 -11.87 15.14 15.71
N SER A 82 -11.73 14.72 16.97
CA SER A 82 -11.87 15.59 18.15
C SER A 82 -10.80 16.70 18.21
N GLY A 83 -9.66 16.51 17.54
CA GLY A 83 -8.49 17.38 17.67
C GLY A 83 -7.72 17.19 18.98
N ASP A 84 -8.13 16.27 19.86
CA ASP A 84 -7.51 16.07 21.17
C ASP A 84 -6.34 15.07 21.11
N PRO A 85 -5.11 15.46 21.48
CA PRO A 85 -3.96 14.56 21.54
C PRO A 85 -4.14 13.35 22.46
N GLU A 86 -5.01 13.43 23.48
CA GLU A 86 -5.27 12.30 24.37
C GLU A 86 -6.03 11.17 23.66
N ASP A 87 -6.89 11.48 22.68
CA ASP A 87 -7.51 10.45 21.84
C ASP A 87 -6.44 9.70 21.04
N LEU A 88 -5.45 10.41 20.50
CA LEU A 88 -4.32 9.77 19.81
C LEU A 88 -3.54 8.84 20.73
N LYS A 89 -3.33 9.24 21.99
CA LYS A 89 -2.65 8.41 22.97
C LYS A 89 -3.44 7.12 23.26
N LYS A 90 -4.76 7.22 23.44
CA LYS A 90 -5.64 6.06 23.67
C LYS A 90 -5.68 5.13 22.47
N THR A 91 -5.77 5.67 21.26
CA THR A 91 -5.74 4.87 20.02
C THR A 91 -4.37 4.22 19.79
N ASP A 92 -3.26 4.88 20.13
CA ASP A 92 -1.92 4.27 20.12
C ASP A 92 -1.81 3.11 21.14
N ASP A 93 -2.38 3.27 22.35
CA ASP A 93 -2.41 2.22 23.38
C ASP A 93 -3.23 1.01 22.91
N LEU A 94 -4.41 1.24 22.30
CA LEU A 94 -5.21 0.17 21.70
C LEU A 94 -4.47 -0.52 20.54
N ALA A 95 -3.73 0.21 19.71
CA ALA A 95 -2.96 -0.38 18.62
C ALA A 95 -1.88 -1.36 19.14
N LEU A 96 -1.24 -1.02 20.25
CA LEU A 96 -0.28 -1.89 20.94
C LEU A 96 -0.95 -3.13 21.54
N GLU A 97 -2.17 -2.99 22.07
CA GLU A 97 -2.93 -4.12 22.60
C GLU A 97 -3.36 -5.10 21.50
N ILE A 98 -4.00 -4.60 20.43
CA ILE A 98 -4.49 -5.40 19.31
C ILE A 98 -3.34 -6.10 18.58
N CYS A 99 -2.19 -5.43 18.45
CA CYS A 99 -1.03 -5.96 17.73
C CYS A 99 0.04 -6.51 18.68
N LYS A 100 -0.33 -6.92 19.89
CA LYS A 100 0.63 -7.46 20.87
C LYS A 100 1.41 -8.64 20.30
N GLY A 101 2.74 -8.59 20.43
CA GLY A 101 3.65 -9.58 19.86
C GLY A 101 4.06 -9.31 18.41
N ASP A 102 3.58 -8.23 17.80
CA ASP A 102 4.04 -7.74 16.50
C ASP A 102 5.17 -6.70 16.70
N PRO A 103 6.44 -7.07 16.52
CA PRO A 103 7.56 -6.17 16.79
C PRO A 103 7.61 -4.98 15.83
N LEU A 104 6.99 -5.06 14.65
CA LEU A 104 6.92 -3.93 13.71
C LEU A 104 6.02 -2.83 14.29
N VAL A 105 4.84 -3.20 14.77
CA VAL A 105 3.87 -2.25 15.36
C VAL A 105 4.37 -1.74 16.70
N GLU A 106 4.81 -2.63 17.60
CA GLU A 106 5.24 -2.25 18.95
C GLU A 106 6.41 -1.27 18.93
N ARG A 107 7.44 -1.56 18.11
CA ARG A 107 8.59 -0.66 17.98
C ARG A 107 8.19 0.67 17.36
N TRP A 108 7.38 0.63 16.31
CA TRP A 108 6.97 1.82 15.58
C TRP A 108 6.14 2.78 16.46
N ILE A 109 5.06 2.32 17.08
CA ILE A 109 4.19 3.19 17.90
C ILE A 109 4.98 3.84 19.03
N ASN A 110 5.86 3.08 19.70
CA ASN A 110 6.70 3.62 20.76
C ASN A 110 7.70 4.68 20.26
N LEU A 111 8.28 4.50 19.07
CA LEU A 111 9.14 5.52 18.46
C LEU A 111 8.34 6.74 18.02
N ALA A 112 7.18 6.53 17.42
CA ALA A 112 6.32 7.57 16.89
C ALA A 112 5.82 8.52 18.00
N ARG A 113 5.40 7.97 19.15
CA ARG A 113 5.01 8.75 20.35
C ARG A 113 6.11 9.64 20.89
N ARG A 114 7.38 9.22 20.79
CA ARG A 114 8.53 9.95 21.35
C ARG A 114 9.06 11.03 20.41
N ASN A 115 8.93 10.82 19.11
CA ASN A 115 9.69 11.59 18.12
C ASN A 115 8.82 12.39 17.15
N LEU A 116 7.56 12.03 16.93
CA LEU A 116 6.72 12.70 15.94
C LEU A 116 5.83 13.76 16.59
N PRO A 117 5.95 15.04 16.18
CA PRO A 117 4.99 16.06 16.58
C PRO A 117 3.64 15.83 15.89
N ILE A 118 2.58 16.40 16.47
CA ILE A 118 1.26 16.45 15.83
C ILE A 118 1.23 17.66 14.88
N GLU A 119 0.84 17.41 13.62
CA GLU A 119 0.64 18.44 12.60
C GLU A 119 -0.84 18.46 12.17
N GLY A 120 -1.60 19.46 12.62
CA GLY A 120 -3.04 19.53 12.36
C GLY A 120 -3.84 18.64 13.32
N LEU A 121 -4.72 17.79 12.79
CA LEU A 121 -5.46 16.83 13.61
C LEU A 121 -4.53 15.72 14.11
N PRO A 122 -4.63 15.29 15.39
CA PRO A 122 -3.86 14.17 15.91
C PRO A 122 -4.10 12.91 15.07
N ALA A 123 -3.03 12.33 14.54
CA ALA A 123 -3.10 11.21 13.62
C ALA A 123 -1.90 10.28 13.79
N ARG A 124 -2.08 9.03 13.40
CA ARG A 124 -1.02 8.02 13.35
C ARG A 124 -1.13 7.22 12.07
N ILE A 125 0.02 6.87 11.52
CA ILE A 125 0.18 5.82 10.51
C ILE A 125 0.73 4.58 11.20
N CYS A 126 0.33 3.37 10.83
CA CYS A 126 0.89 2.11 11.31
C CYS A 126 0.66 1.00 10.29
N TYR A 127 1.66 0.15 10.04
CA TYR A 127 1.54 -0.92 9.05
C TYR A 127 0.79 -2.15 9.59
N MET A 128 -0.53 -2.01 9.79
CA MET A 128 -1.42 -3.08 10.18
C MET A 128 -1.86 -3.93 8.98
N GLY A 129 -1.89 -5.25 9.17
CA GLY A 129 -2.22 -6.22 8.13
C GLY A 129 -3.69 -6.62 8.07
N PHE A 130 -3.97 -7.64 7.24
CA PHE A 130 -5.29 -8.26 7.14
C PHE A 130 -5.74 -8.79 8.51
N GLY A 131 -7.02 -8.60 8.85
CA GLY A 131 -7.60 -8.91 10.16
C GLY A 131 -7.29 -7.87 11.25
N GLN A 132 -6.02 -7.44 11.39
CA GLN A 132 -5.64 -6.42 12.38
C GLN A 132 -6.38 -5.09 12.18
N ARG A 133 -6.47 -4.60 10.93
CA ARG A 133 -7.16 -3.34 10.62
C ARG A 133 -8.62 -3.37 11.06
N ARG A 134 -9.33 -4.45 10.72
CA ARG A 134 -10.74 -4.70 11.09
C ARG A 134 -10.92 -4.71 12.60
N LYS A 135 -10.13 -5.52 13.32
CA LYS A 135 -10.17 -5.61 14.79
C LYS A 135 -9.94 -4.25 15.44
N PHE A 136 -8.95 -3.51 14.97
CA PHE A 136 -8.66 -2.16 15.47
C PHE A 136 -9.80 -1.19 15.19
N GLY A 137 -10.33 -1.15 13.96
CA GLY A 137 -11.39 -0.22 13.59
C GLY A 137 -12.70 -0.42 14.37
N LEU A 138 -13.10 -1.67 14.61
CA LEU A 138 -14.28 -1.99 15.42
C LEU A 138 -14.09 -1.60 16.89
N ALA A 139 -12.93 -1.91 17.48
CA ALA A 139 -12.62 -1.51 18.85
C ALA A 139 -12.59 0.02 19.02
N ILE A 140 -12.05 0.75 18.05
CA ILE A 140 -12.12 2.23 18.04
C ILE A 140 -13.57 2.72 17.99
N ASN A 141 -14.41 2.13 17.14
CA ASN A 141 -15.82 2.53 17.05
C ASN A 141 -16.56 2.30 18.38
N GLU A 142 -16.27 1.20 19.07
CA GLU A 142 -16.76 0.94 20.42
C GLU A 142 -16.27 2.01 21.42
N MET A 143 -14.99 2.38 21.40
CA MET A 143 -14.46 3.44 22.27
C MET A 143 -15.12 4.81 22.00
N VAL A 144 -15.47 5.12 20.75
CA VAL A 144 -16.25 6.33 20.42
C VAL A 144 -17.66 6.23 21.01
N ARG A 145 -18.34 5.08 20.84
CA ARG A 145 -19.69 4.82 21.39
C ARG A 145 -19.75 4.97 22.91
N ASN A 146 -18.72 4.48 23.60
CA ASN A 146 -18.61 4.50 25.05
C ASN A 146 -18.16 5.88 25.61
N GLY A 147 -17.83 6.84 24.74
CA GLY A 147 -17.31 8.14 25.14
C GLY A 147 -15.87 8.10 25.70
N GLU A 148 -15.15 7.00 25.47
CA GLU A 148 -13.73 6.89 25.82
C GLU A 148 -12.88 7.77 24.90
N LEU A 149 -13.28 7.94 23.64
CA LEU A 149 -12.74 8.94 22.72
C LEU A 149 -13.68 10.15 22.66
N LYS A 150 -13.13 11.35 22.54
CA LYS A 150 -13.92 12.60 22.58
C LYS A 150 -14.65 12.90 21.28
N GLY A 151 -14.35 12.20 20.21
CA GLY A 151 -15.02 12.35 18.92
C GLY A 151 -14.72 11.23 17.95
N PRO A 152 -15.31 11.27 16.75
CA PRO A 152 -15.11 10.26 15.72
C PRO A 152 -13.65 10.08 15.32
N VAL A 153 -13.34 8.91 14.77
CA VAL A 153 -12.04 8.61 14.19
C VAL A 153 -12.21 8.29 12.72
N ALA A 154 -11.47 9.00 11.85
CA ALA A 154 -11.42 8.67 10.44
C ALA A 154 -10.24 7.75 10.17
N PHE A 155 -10.49 6.61 9.52
CA PHE A 155 -9.47 5.74 8.96
C PHE A 155 -9.23 6.08 7.50
N SER A 156 -7.96 6.03 7.11
CA SER A 156 -7.55 6.17 5.72
C SER A 156 -6.24 5.42 5.51
N ARG A 157 -5.66 5.56 4.33
CA ARG A 157 -4.33 5.06 3.98
C ARG A 157 -3.80 5.89 2.83
N ASP A 158 -2.50 5.83 2.61
CA ASP A 158 -1.97 6.23 1.31
C ASP A 158 -2.55 5.32 0.21
N ASN A 159 -2.48 5.77 -1.03
CA ASN A 159 -2.93 4.99 -2.16
C ASN A 159 -1.93 3.86 -2.50
N LEU A 160 -0.70 3.97 -1.99
CA LEU A 160 0.28 2.88 -1.95
C LEU A 160 -0.15 1.84 -0.91
N ASP A 161 -0.92 0.84 -1.31
CA ASP A 161 -1.28 -0.31 -0.48
C ASP A 161 -1.42 -1.58 -1.33
N SER A 162 -1.36 -2.73 -0.67
CA SER A 162 -1.27 -4.07 -1.26
C SER A 162 -2.26 -4.36 -2.41
N GLY A 163 -3.47 -3.79 -2.36
CA GLY A 163 -4.52 -4.01 -3.36
C GLY A 163 -4.92 -2.78 -4.17
N SER A 164 -4.34 -1.61 -3.89
CA SER A 164 -4.91 -0.33 -4.33
C SER A 164 -4.06 0.43 -5.33
N ILE A 165 -2.94 -0.13 -5.79
CA ILE A 165 -2.04 0.54 -6.74
C ILE A 165 -1.42 -0.44 -7.71
N VAL A 166 -1.32 0.01 -8.96
CA VAL A 166 -0.54 -0.63 -10.02
C VAL A 166 0.36 0.42 -10.62
N ASN A 167 1.65 0.12 -10.65
CA ASN A 167 2.70 0.96 -11.14
C ASN A 167 3.89 0.06 -11.51
N PRO A 168 4.05 -0.26 -12.80
CA PRO A 168 5.00 -1.28 -13.27
C PRO A 168 6.47 -0.94 -12.99
N THR A 169 6.76 0.32 -12.68
CA THR A 169 8.11 0.80 -12.37
C THR A 169 8.40 0.87 -10.87
N PHE A 170 7.41 0.53 -10.03
CA PHE A 170 7.47 0.66 -8.58
C PHE A 170 6.68 -0.45 -7.87
N GLU A 171 5.42 -0.18 -7.47
CA GLU A 171 4.66 -1.03 -6.56
C GLU A 171 4.40 -2.43 -7.13
N SER A 172 4.12 -2.51 -8.42
CA SER A 172 3.89 -3.76 -9.14
C SER A 172 5.08 -4.21 -9.99
N GLU A 173 6.27 -3.65 -9.80
CA GLU A 173 7.48 -4.07 -10.53
C GLU A 173 7.91 -5.50 -10.15
N ASN A 174 8.13 -6.37 -11.12
CA ASN A 174 8.57 -7.76 -10.91
C ASN A 174 7.56 -8.60 -10.10
N MET A 175 6.27 -8.58 -10.49
CA MET A 175 5.31 -9.55 -9.97
C MET A 175 5.72 -10.97 -10.41
N LYS A 176 5.53 -11.96 -9.53
CA LYS A 176 5.95 -13.36 -9.78
C LYS A 176 5.30 -13.99 -11.02
N ASP A 177 4.11 -13.55 -11.37
CA ASP A 177 3.34 -14.00 -12.54
C ASP A 177 3.51 -13.10 -13.77
N GLY A 178 4.35 -12.05 -13.69
CA GLY A 178 4.48 -11.01 -14.72
C GLY A 178 3.28 -10.05 -14.79
N GLY A 179 2.38 -10.07 -13.80
CA GLY A 179 1.17 -9.25 -13.74
C GLY A 179 1.39 -7.76 -13.42
N ASP A 180 2.56 -7.21 -13.75
CA ASP A 180 3.01 -5.85 -13.39
C ASP A 180 2.06 -4.76 -13.93
N LEU A 181 1.42 -5.02 -15.07
CA LEU A 181 0.56 -4.10 -15.81
C LEU A 181 -0.95 -4.32 -15.59
N ILE A 182 -1.36 -5.31 -14.80
CA ILE A 182 -2.79 -5.64 -14.61
C ILE A 182 -3.44 -4.58 -13.70
N SER A 183 -4.11 -3.60 -14.31
CA SER A 183 -4.77 -2.49 -13.60
C SER A 183 -6.14 -2.82 -13.02
N ASP A 184 -6.67 -4.04 -13.23
CA ASP A 184 -7.98 -4.44 -12.72
C ASP A 184 -8.07 -4.36 -11.19
N TRP A 185 -6.96 -4.65 -10.49
CA TRP A 185 -6.92 -4.73 -9.03
C TRP A 185 -7.29 -3.41 -8.32
N PRO A 186 -6.67 -2.24 -8.62
CA PRO A 186 -7.13 -0.97 -8.06
C PRO A 186 -8.61 -0.67 -8.32
N TYR A 187 -9.12 -0.93 -9.54
CA TYR A 187 -10.53 -0.68 -9.84
C TYR A 187 -11.46 -1.60 -9.03
N LEU A 188 -11.13 -2.89 -8.93
CA LEU A 188 -11.85 -3.81 -8.06
C LEU A 188 -11.76 -3.40 -6.59
N ASN A 189 -10.62 -2.87 -6.12
CA ASN A 189 -10.49 -2.33 -4.78
C ASN A 189 -11.46 -1.16 -4.55
N ALA A 190 -11.52 -0.19 -5.47
CA ALA A 190 -12.47 0.92 -5.36
C ALA A 190 -13.94 0.46 -5.37
N LEU A 191 -14.30 -0.44 -6.29
CA LEU A 191 -15.67 -0.96 -6.39
C LEU A 191 -16.06 -1.75 -5.14
N LEU A 192 -15.15 -2.58 -4.63
CA LEU A 192 -15.39 -3.39 -3.44
C LEU A 192 -15.50 -2.53 -2.18
N ASN A 193 -14.66 -1.51 -2.05
CA ASN A 193 -14.74 -0.53 -0.97
C ASN A 193 -16.02 0.32 -1.01
N CYS A 194 -16.48 0.67 -2.22
CA CYS A 194 -17.78 1.32 -2.42
C CYS A 194 -18.92 0.40 -1.95
N ALA A 195 -18.92 -0.86 -2.39
CA ALA A 195 -19.92 -1.85 -1.98
C ALA A 195 -19.88 -2.16 -0.47
N ALA A 196 -18.70 -2.05 0.17
CA ALA A 196 -18.52 -2.27 1.59
C ALA A 196 -18.87 -1.06 2.47
N GLY A 197 -19.25 0.08 1.88
CA GLY A 197 -19.74 1.24 2.62
C GLY A 197 -18.66 2.21 3.12
N CYS A 198 -17.51 2.31 2.44
CA CYS A 198 -16.55 3.39 2.71
C CYS A 198 -17.19 4.77 2.50
N ASP A 199 -16.87 5.72 3.38
CA ASP A 199 -17.40 7.10 3.33
C ASP A 199 -16.87 7.92 2.16
N LEU A 200 -15.65 7.64 1.71
CA LEU A 200 -15.06 8.25 0.52
C LEU A 200 -14.20 7.24 -0.23
N ILE A 201 -14.34 7.23 -1.55
CA ILE A 201 -13.50 6.48 -2.48
C ILE A 201 -12.93 7.46 -3.50
N ALA A 202 -11.61 7.43 -3.70
CA ALA A 202 -10.93 8.20 -4.71
C ALA A 202 -10.26 7.25 -5.71
N ILE A 203 -10.42 7.52 -7.01
CA ILE A 203 -9.67 6.83 -8.08
C ILE A 203 -8.78 7.88 -8.72
N GLN A 204 -7.48 7.62 -8.79
CA GLN A 204 -6.49 8.62 -9.17
C GLN A 204 -5.43 8.02 -10.09
N ALA A 205 -4.92 8.90 -10.95
CA ALA A 205 -3.72 8.66 -11.74
C ALA A 205 -2.73 9.77 -11.37
N ASN A 206 -2.13 9.66 -10.19
CA ASN A 206 -1.07 10.57 -9.74
C ASN A 206 0.29 9.86 -9.85
N TYR A 207 1.37 10.62 -9.76
CA TYR A 207 2.76 10.16 -9.80
C TYR A 207 3.33 10.02 -11.24
N SER A 208 3.00 8.94 -11.96
CA SER A 208 3.34 8.78 -13.38
C SER A 208 2.06 8.86 -14.22
N MET A 209 1.69 10.06 -14.65
CA MET A 209 0.45 10.26 -15.42
C MET A 209 0.42 9.34 -16.65
N GLY A 210 -0.58 8.46 -16.69
CA GLY A 210 -0.78 7.47 -17.76
C GLY A 210 -0.12 6.11 -17.54
N GLU A 211 0.67 5.93 -16.46
CA GLU A 211 1.38 4.66 -16.19
C GLU A 211 1.03 4.03 -14.85
N ALA A 212 0.42 4.79 -13.95
CA ALA A 212 -0.02 4.30 -12.65
C ALA A 212 -1.51 4.60 -12.42
N VAL A 213 -2.18 3.64 -11.81
CA VAL A 213 -3.57 3.77 -11.35
C VAL A 213 -3.62 3.35 -9.90
N HIS A 214 -4.28 4.15 -9.07
CA HIS A 214 -4.41 3.85 -7.67
C HIS A 214 -5.69 4.39 -7.05
N THR A 215 -6.04 3.84 -5.89
CA THR A 215 -7.27 4.14 -5.17
C THR A 215 -7.01 4.49 -3.72
N GLY A 216 -7.75 5.48 -3.24
CA GLY A 216 -7.74 5.93 -1.85
C GLY A 216 -9.11 5.74 -1.21
N VAL A 217 -9.14 5.61 0.11
CA VAL A 217 -10.38 5.41 0.87
C VAL A 217 -10.39 6.23 2.15
N THR A 218 -11.58 6.55 2.63
CA THR A 218 -11.82 7.01 4.00
C THR A 218 -13.00 6.22 4.59
N MET A 219 -12.87 5.83 5.85
CA MET A 219 -13.90 5.12 6.62
C MET A 219 -14.04 5.81 7.98
N ILE A 220 -15.24 6.02 8.50
CA ILE A 220 -15.47 6.78 9.73
C ILE A 220 -16.03 5.87 10.83
N ALA A 221 -15.35 5.85 11.98
CA ALA A 221 -15.87 5.36 13.25
C ALA A 221 -16.54 6.51 14.01
N ASP A 222 -17.87 6.58 13.95
CA ASP A 222 -18.69 7.60 14.63
C ASP A 222 -19.42 7.09 15.88
N GLY A 223 -19.17 5.84 16.27
CA GLY A 223 -19.77 5.18 17.43
C GLY A 223 -21.10 4.49 17.13
N THR A 224 -21.65 4.58 15.93
CA THR A 224 -22.93 3.94 15.59
C THR A 224 -22.79 2.45 15.28
N GLU A 225 -23.89 1.70 15.44
CA GLU A 225 -23.97 0.29 14.98
C GLU A 225 -23.88 0.18 13.45
N GLU A 226 -24.34 1.21 12.72
CA GLU A 226 -24.16 1.27 11.27
C GLU A 226 -22.68 1.36 10.88
N ALA A 227 -21.89 2.15 11.61
CA ALA A 227 -20.44 2.20 11.41
C ALA A 227 -19.78 0.85 11.71
N ASP A 228 -20.25 0.05 12.68
CA ASP A 228 -19.72 -1.31 12.90
C ASP A 228 -19.85 -2.15 11.62
N LEU A 229 -21.05 -2.18 11.02
CA LEU A 229 -21.31 -2.97 9.81
C LEU A 229 -20.43 -2.53 8.62
N ARG A 230 -20.28 -1.22 8.44
CA ARG A 230 -19.45 -0.65 7.37
C ARG A 230 -17.98 -0.91 7.62
N LEU A 231 -17.47 -0.67 8.83
CA LEU A 231 -16.06 -0.88 9.18
C LEU A 231 -15.66 -2.36 9.12
N ASP A 232 -16.54 -3.26 9.60
CA ASP A 232 -16.35 -4.70 9.51
C ASP A 232 -16.09 -5.14 8.07
N SER A 233 -16.94 -4.68 7.16
CA SER A 233 -16.85 -4.99 5.74
C SER A 233 -15.66 -4.30 5.09
N ALA A 234 -15.57 -2.97 5.23
CA ALA A 234 -14.60 -2.12 4.53
C ALA A 234 -13.15 -2.44 4.90
N LEU A 235 -12.83 -2.57 6.19
CA LEU A 235 -11.46 -2.85 6.65
C LEU A 235 -11.03 -4.29 6.32
N THR A 236 -11.99 -5.19 6.14
CA THR A 236 -11.75 -6.56 5.66
C THR A 236 -11.41 -6.55 4.18
N VAL A 237 -12.27 -5.95 3.35
CA VAL A 237 -12.12 -6.06 1.90
C VAL A 237 -10.97 -5.22 1.35
N ASP A 238 -10.68 -4.07 1.95
CA ASP A 238 -9.64 -3.15 1.48
C ASP A 238 -8.24 -3.78 1.55
N SER A 239 -7.91 -4.38 2.69
CA SER A 239 -6.65 -5.11 2.88
C SER A 239 -6.72 -6.51 2.26
N GLY A 240 -7.88 -7.17 2.31
CA GLY A 240 -8.09 -8.52 1.82
C GLY A 240 -7.89 -8.65 0.31
N ILE A 241 -8.33 -7.68 -0.49
CA ILE A 241 -8.12 -7.74 -1.95
C ILE A 241 -6.63 -7.68 -2.32
N GLY A 242 -5.81 -6.99 -1.54
CA GLY A 242 -4.36 -7.00 -1.70
C GLY A 242 -3.74 -8.36 -1.41
N VAL A 243 -4.22 -9.07 -0.38
CA VAL A 243 -3.84 -10.46 -0.12
C VAL A 243 -4.24 -11.36 -1.31
N VAL A 244 -5.48 -11.25 -1.80
CA VAL A 244 -5.96 -12.03 -2.95
C VAL A 244 -5.11 -11.77 -4.19
N ARG A 245 -4.81 -10.50 -4.50
CA ARG A 245 -3.94 -10.10 -5.62
C ARG A 245 -2.59 -10.80 -5.57
N HIS A 246 -1.93 -10.77 -4.42
CA HIS A 246 -0.60 -11.38 -4.28
C HIS A 246 -0.66 -12.91 -4.21
N ALA A 247 -1.71 -13.49 -3.60
CA ALA A 247 -1.92 -14.93 -3.62
C ALA A 247 -2.10 -15.44 -5.05
N GLN A 248 -2.89 -14.71 -5.85
CA GLN A 248 -3.14 -14.96 -7.26
C GLN A 248 -1.88 -14.81 -8.11
N ALA A 249 -0.96 -13.91 -7.76
CA ALA A 249 0.34 -13.79 -8.41
C ALA A 249 1.34 -14.89 -8.00
N GLY A 250 0.99 -15.79 -7.08
CA GLY A 250 1.83 -16.92 -6.67
C GLY A 250 2.72 -16.67 -5.45
N TYR A 251 2.43 -15.65 -4.63
CA TYR A 251 3.14 -15.43 -3.37
C TYR A 251 2.61 -16.35 -2.25
N GLU A 252 3.45 -17.24 -1.73
CA GLU A 252 3.03 -18.27 -0.76
C GLU A 252 2.51 -17.66 0.54
N THR A 253 3.19 -16.63 1.08
CA THR A 253 2.72 -15.90 2.27
C THR A 253 1.30 -15.36 2.09
N ALA A 254 0.98 -14.82 0.91
CA ALA A 254 -0.36 -14.32 0.63
C ALA A 254 -1.38 -15.46 0.52
N LYS A 255 -1.00 -16.61 -0.05
CA LYS A 255 -1.86 -17.81 -0.04
C LYS A 255 -2.11 -18.32 1.37
N ASP A 256 -1.08 -18.35 2.23
CA ASP A 256 -1.23 -18.75 3.62
C ASP A 256 -2.20 -17.83 4.36
N VAL A 257 -2.02 -16.51 4.21
CA VAL A 257 -2.95 -15.51 4.81
C VAL A 257 -4.37 -15.70 4.27
N ALA A 258 -4.55 -15.85 2.95
CA ALA A 258 -5.87 -16.10 2.37
C ALA A 258 -6.51 -17.40 2.91
N ASN A 259 -5.72 -18.42 3.23
CA ASN A 259 -6.20 -19.69 3.78
C ASN A 259 -6.30 -19.72 5.32
N GLY A 260 -6.19 -18.58 6.02
CA GLY A 260 -6.28 -18.51 7.48
C GLY A 260 -5.06 -19.08 8.21
N LYS A 261 -3.91 -19.18 7.53
CA LYS A 261 -2.62 -19.62 8.07
C LYS A 261 -1.62 -18.46 8.21
N GLY A 262 -2.13 -17.22 8.14
CA GLY A 262 -1.33 -16.01 8.28
C GLY A 262 -0.77 -15.84 9.69
N LYS A 263 0.28 -15.04 9.82
CA LYS A 263 0.91 -14.74 11.12
C LYS A 263 0.11 -13.78 11.99
N LEU A 264 -0.74 -12.95 11.37
CA LEU A 264 -1.41 -11.81 12.02
C LEU A 264 -2.84 -12.13 12.45
N THR A 265 -3.47 -13.09 11.77
CA THR A 265 -4.84 -13.49 12.00
C THR A 265 -5.07 -14.90 11.46
N ASP A 266 -6.03 -15.61 12.06
CA ASP A 266 -6.57 -16.89 11.62
C ASP A 266 -7.78 -16.73 10.68
N GLU A 267 -8.20 -15.48 10.43
CA GLU A 267 -9.23 -15.16 9.44
C GLU A 267 -8.80 -15.59 8.03
N SER A 268 -9.76 -16.18 7.29
CA SER A 268 -9.54 -16.67 5.92
C SER A 268 -10.39 -15.92 4.90
N ILE A 269 -9.90 -15.83 3.67
CA ILE A 269 -10.60 -15.25 2.52
C ILE A 269 -11.11 -16.38 1.64
N LYS A 270 -12.43 -16.51 1.52
CA LYS A 270 -13.07 -17.54 0.70
C LYS A 270 -13.24 -17.08 -0.75
N VAL A 271 -12.14 -17.03 -1.50
CA VAL A 271 -12.14 -16.74 -2.94
C VAL A 271 -11.45 -17.89 -3.67
N PRO A 272 -11.99 -18.41 -4.78
CA PRO A 272 -11.29 -19.39 -5.60
C PRO A 272 -9.97 -18.78 -6.09
N LEU A 273 -8.84 -19.29 -5.61
CA LEU A 273 -7.52 -18.91 -6.11
C LEU A 273 -7.21 -19.78 -7.32
N TRP A 274 -7.39 -19.23 -8.52
CA TRP A 274 -7.06 -19.90 -9.78
C TRP A 274 -5.59 -19.65 -10.14
N TRP A 275 -4.66 -20.11 -9.32
CA TRP A 275 -3.25 -20.07 -9.73
C TRP A 275 -2.90 -21.30 -10.56
N GLN A 276 -2.60 -21.10 -11.85
CA GLN A 276 -1.73 -21.97 -12.62
C GLN A 276 -0.67 -21.11 -13.34
N PRO A 277 0.57 -21.61 -13.51
CA PRO A 277 1.60 -20.89 -14.26
C PRO A 277 1.11 -20.47 -15.66
N ALA A 278 1.62 -19.36 -16.19
CA ALA A 278 1.18 -18.78 -17.46
C ALA A 278 1.20 -19.77 -18.66
N GLU A 279 2.01 -20.82 -18.60
CA GLU A 279 2.05 -21.90 -19.59
C GLU A 279 0.77 -22.77 -19.63
N PHE A 280 -0.10 -22.67 -18.61
CA PHE A 280 -1.37 -23.40 -18.49
C PHE A 280 -2.61 -22.47 -18.57
N VAL A 281 -2.43 -21.16 -18.69
CA VAL A 281 -3.55 -20.22 -18.83
C VAL A 281 -4.08 -20.28 -20.26
N THR A 282 -5.25 -20.87 -20.45
CA THR A 282 -5.87 -21.14 -21.76
C THR A 282 -6.62 -19.96 -22.37
N PHE A 283 -6.68 -18.81 -21.69
CA PHE A 283 -7.42 -17.63 -22.15
C PHE A 283 -6.47 -16.46 -22.49
N GLY A 284 -6.07 -16.44 -23.74
CA GLY A 284 -5.38 -15.36 -24.44
C GLY A 284 -5.36 -15.70 -25.93
N PRO A 285 -5.34 -14.73 -26.86
CA PRO A 285 -5.24 -15.05 -28.29
C PRO A 285 -4.01 -15.94 -28.50
N LYS A 286 -4.24 -17.12 -29.10
CA LYS A 286 -3.16 -18.07 -29.42
C LYS A 286 -2.15 -17.38 -30.33
N GLY A 287 -1.07 -16.85 -29.77
CA GLY A 287 -0.06 -16.19 -30.57
C GLY A 287 0.97 -15.41 -29.77
N ARG A 288 2.16 -16.01 -29.64
CA ARG A 288 3.46 -15.40 -29.30
C ARG A 288 3.52 -14.56 -28.03
N ALA A 289 4.17 -15.13 -27.02
CA ALA A 289 4.92 -14.35 -26.04
C ALA A 289 5.83 -13.38 -26.79
N VAL A 290 5.55 -12.08 -26.68
CA VAL A 290 6.51 -11.04 -27.05
C VAL A 290 7.49 -10.99 -25.88
N ARG A 291 8.68 -11.57 -26.09
CA ARG A 291 9.85 -11.33 -25.25
C ARG A 291 10.42 -9.97 -25.53
#